data_AF-A0A7S6MYA4-F1
#
_entry.id   AF-A0A7S6MYA4-F1
#
_cell.length_a   1.000
_cell.length_b   1.000
_cell.length_c   1.000
_cell.angle_alpha   90.00
_cell.angle_beta   90.00
_cell.angle_gamma   90.00
#
_symmetry.space_group_name_H-M   'P 1'
#
loop_
_entity.id
_entity.type
_entity.pdbx_description
1 polymer ?
#
loop_
_entity_poly.entity_id
_entity_poly.type
_entity_poly.pdbx_seq_one_letter_code
_entity_poly.pdbx_strand_id
1 'polypeptide(L)'
;MKYVLLLLLLLLTPVTAQENNKEDEKPACSHASFGIPSSQWGLSFGNSENFAGIRFNWKDCEVKSVAGVNITFWKGKYFKNQNVAGISLGTFPTVATNTGIMFGLGGFVASENALGFNYGTAAAVSEGDMTGVNLSLLATVAEGKLTGINFGGLGTVSQHGITGINFGGLGLVTQGEMTGINIGGLGTVSEGRMLGLNFGGLAAVSEGGMTGMNIGGLAVVSKGNLLGINFSPVAVVSGSNILGLNLGGIALVAEDNILGLNFGGAALVSDGHVILGLNATLGQIKATNTVLGVNFAGYKLEAEHAVGINAAVYTISSDNVTGAAVSAYNNIDKRMTGLSIGLFNYAAELNGVQIGILNIAGNNPGWAKILPFINAHF
;
A
#
# COMPACT_ATOMS: atom_id res chain seq x y z
N MET A 1 0.79 6.41 14.14
CA MET A 1 -0.13 5.34 13.68
C MET A 1 -0.98 4.71 14.80
N LYS A 2 -0.44 4.44 16.01
CA LYS A 2 -1.25 3.94 17.15
C LYS A 2 -2.55 4.73 17.41
N TYR A 3 -2.54 6.05 17.27
CA TYR A 3 -3.69 6.90 17.59
C TYR A 3 -4.80 6.93 16.52
N VAL A 4 -4.52 6.67 15.24
CA VAL A 4 -5.56 6.62 14.18
C VAL A 4 -6.28 5.27 14.20
N LEU A 5 -5.54 4.19 14.47
CA LEU A 5 -6.09 2.88 14.79
C LEU A 5 -6.91 2.94 16.10
N LEU A 6 -6.42 3.65 17.13
CA LEU A 6 -7.18 3.89 18.36
C LEU A 6 -8.44 4.71 18.10
N LEU A 7 -8.42 5.70 17.19
CA LEU A 7 -9.61 6.50 16.86
C LEU A 7 -10.66 5.70 16.08
N LEU A 8 -10.24 4.82 15.16
CA LEU A 8 -11.14 3.92 14.45
C LEU A 8 -11.65 2.78 15.34
N LEU A 9 -10.81 2.23 16.23
CA LEU A 9 -11.24 1.31 17.31
C LEU A 9 -12.07 2.01 18.39
N LEU A 10 -11.93 3.33 18.61
CA LEU A 10 -12.75 4.12 19.53
C LEU A 10 -14.13 4.42 18.92
N LEU A 11 -14.20 4.60 17.59
CA LEU A 11 -15.46 4.69 16.84
C LEU A 11 -16.12 3.32 16.63
N LEU A 12 -15.32 2.26 16.72
CA LEU A 12 -15.74 0.86 16.66
C LEU A 12 -15.55 0.16 18.00
N THR A 13 -15.57 0.86 19.14
CA THR A 13 -15.59 0.12 20.41
C THR A 13 -16.79 -0.79 20.27
N PRO A 14 -16.61 -2.13 20.26
CA PRO A 14 -17.72 -2.92 20.68
C PRO A 14 -18.04 -2.38 22.08
N VAL A 15 -19.28 -2.51 22.49
CA VAL A 15 -19.57 -2.59 23.91
C VAL A 15 -18.81 -3.84 24.44
N THR A 16 -17.48 -3.74 24.55
CA THR A 16 -16.62 -4.50 25.44
C THR A 16 -16.65 -3.66 26.70
N ALA A 17 -17.67 -3.93 27.50
CA ALA A 17 -17.52 -3.75 28.92
C ALA A 17 -16.16 -4.34 29.28
N GLN A 18 -15.33 -3.53 29.91
CA GLN A 18 -14.13 -3.94 30.63
C GLN A 18 -14.54 -5.06 31.60
N GLU A 19 -14.53 -6.31 31.14
CA GLU A 19 -14.64 -7.48 32.00
C GLU A 19 -13.31 -7.53 32.75
N ASN A 20 -13.34 -6.98 33.96
CA ASN A 20 -12.31 -7.17 34.96
C ASN A 20 -11.91 -8.64 34.98
N ASN A 21 -10.61 -8.91 34.94
CA ASN A 21 -10.00 -10.20 35.20
C ASN A 21 -10.36 -10.68 36.61
N LYS A 22 -11.55 -11.25 36.73
CA LYS A 22 -11.90 -12.19 37.79
C LYS A 22 -12.38 -13.44 37.08
N GLU A 23 -11.68 -14.54 37.34
CA GLU A 23 -12.19 -15.90 37.11
C GLU A 23 -13.37 -16.16 38.08
N ASP A 24 -14.40 -15.33 37.99
CA ASP A 24 -15.64 -15.51 38.75
C ASP A 24 -16.43 -16.65 38.07
N GLU A 25 -16.84 -17.64 38.85
CA GLU A 25 -17.61 -18.82 38.44
C GLU A 25 -18.59 -18.52 37.30
N LYS A 26 -18.39 -19.13 36.13
CA LYS A 26 -19.31 -18.98 35.00
C LYS A 26 -20.71 -19.42 35.46
N PRO A 27 -21.71 -18.52 35.52
CA PRO A 27 -23.06 -18.93 35.87
C PRO A 27 -23.56 -19.92 34.80
N ALA A 28 -23.97 -21.11 35.23
CA ALA A 28 -24.42 -22.16 34.32
C ALA A 28 -25.53 -21.66 33.40
N CYS A 29 -25.32 -21.77 32.08
CA CYS A 29 -26.36 -21.46 31.11
C CYS A 29 -27.50 -22.46 31.21
N SER A 30 -28.75 -21.99 31.12
CA SER A 30 -29.88 -22.91 30.93
C SER A 30 -29.91 -23.36 29.47
N HIS A 31 -29.82 -24.66 29.22
CA HIS A 31 -30.00 -25.26 27.89
C HIS A 31 -31.45 -25.68 27.62
N ALA A 32 -32.41 -25.05 28.32
CA ALA A 32 -33.82 -25.33 28.12
C ALA A 32 -34.24 -24.97 26.68
N SER A 33 -34.81 -25.96 26.00
CA SER A 33 -35.31 -25.81 24.64
C SER A 33 -36.47 -26.75 24.37
N PHE A 34 -37.43 -26.29 23.58
CA PHE A 34 -38.53 -27.09 23.08
C PHE A 34 -38.28 -27.41 21.60
N GLY A 35 -38.13 -28.70 21.28
CA GLY A 35 -37.79 -29.18 19.94
C GLY A 35 -38.89 -30.05 19.34
N ILE A 36 -39.16 -29.88 18.03
CA ILE A 36 -40.10 -30.68 17.25
C ILE A 36 -39.37 -31.21 15.99
N PRO A 37 -39.32 -32.52 15.74
CA PRO A 37 -39.82 -33.63 16.56
C PRO A 37 -38.88 -34.01 17.71
N SER A 38 -37.68 -33.43 17.77
CA SER A 38 -36.65 -33.74 18.77
C SER A 38 -35.98 -32.46 19.26
N SER A 39 -35.42 -32.49 20.47
CA SER A 39 -34.56 -31.43 20.99
C SER A 39 -33.18 -31.36 20.31
N GLN A 40 -32.85 -32.33 19.46
CA GLN A 40 -31.57 -32.40 18.72
C GLN A 40 -31.72 -32.18 17.22
N TRP A 41 -32.93 -32.31 16.64
CA TRP A 41 -33.15 -32.05 15.23
C TRP A 41 -34.58 -31.61 14.90
N GLY A 42 -34.73 -30.82 13.83
CA GLY A 42 -36.02 -30.30 13.36
C GLY A 42 -36.17 -28.79 13.62
N LEU A 43 -37.17 -28.40 14.41
CA LEU A 43 -37.44 -27.03 14.85
C LEU A 43 -37.17 -26.90 16.35
N SER A 44 -36.32 -25.97 16.79
CA SER A 44 -36.06 -25.73 18.22
C SER A 44 -36.36 -24.28 18.62
N PHE A 45 -37.01 -24.12 19.77
CA PHE A 45 -37.21 -22.85 20.46
C PHE A 45 -36.48 -22.87 21.80
N GLY A 46 -35.43 -22.05 21.94
CA GLY A 46 -34.62 -21.96 23.15
C GLY A 46 -33.16 -22.34 22.94
N ASN A 47 -32.46 -22.61 24.03
CA ASN A 47 -31.00 -22.68 24.05
C ASN A 47 -30.45 -24.12 23.90
N SER A 48 -30.86 -24.83 22.84
CA SER A 48 -30.32 -26.18 22.57
C SER A 48 -28.81 -26.14 22.33
N GLU A 49 -28.07 -27.02 22.99
CA GLU A 49 -26.59 -27.06 22.94
C GLU A 49 -26.04 -27.65 21.62
N ASN A 50 -26.65 -28.74 21.14
CA ASN A 50 -26.31 -29.41 19.90
C ASN A 50 -27.59 -29.63 19.09
N PHE A 51 -27.69 -29.05 17.90
CA PHE A 51 -28.94 -29.05 17.14
C PHE A 51 -28.74 -29.09 15.63
N ALA A 52 -29.54 -29.90 14.93
CA ALA A 52 -29.57 -29.97 13.47
C ALA A 52 -30.95 -29.57 12.92
N GLY A 53 -31.07 -28.38 12.32
CA GLY A 53 -32.33 -27.87 11.79
C GLY A 53 -32.46 -26.37 11.93
N ILE A 54 -33.67 -25.89 12.23
CA ILE A 54 -33.97 -24.46 12.41
C ILE A 54 -34.16 -24.17 13.90
N ARG A 55 -33.33 -23.30 14.46
CA ARG A 55 -33.29 -22.93 15.87
C ARG A 55 -33.62 -21.44 16.04
N PHE A 56 -34.56 -21.15 16.92
CA PHE A 56 -34.92 -19.80 17.35
C PHE A 56 -34.51 -19.62 18.80
N ASN A 57 -33.72 -18.59 19.09
CA ASN A 57 -33.27 -18.33 20.44
C ASN A 57 -33.26 -16.84 20.77
N TRP A 58 -33.70 -16.51 21.99
CA TRP A 58 -33.63 -15.13 22.47
C TRP A 58 -32.18 -14.69 22.65
N LYS A 59 -31.33 -15.56 23.21
CA LYS A 59 -29.93 -15.28 23.52
C LYS A 59 -29.10 -16.55 23.65
N ASP A 60 -28.09 -16.73 22.81
CA ASP A 60 -27.20 -17.90 22.85
C ASP A 60 -26.36 -17.93 24.11
N CYS A 61 -26.22 -19.11 24.72
CA CYS A 61 -25.44 -19.31 25.94
C CYS A 61 -24.86 -20.73 25.93
N GLU A 62 -23.53 -20.89 25.80
CA GLU A 62 -22.87 -22.21 25.77
C GLU A 62 -23.45 -23.20 24.73
N VAL A 63 -23.83 -22.70 23.55
CA VAL A 63 -24.18 -23.55 22.41
C VAL A 63 -22.90 -24.12 21.83
N LYS A 64 -22.85 -25.42 21.52
CA LYS A 64 -21.67 -26.09 20.96
C LYS A 64 -21.75 -26.25 19.45
N SER A 65 -22.84 -26.80 18.95
CA SER A 65 -22.97 -27.06 17.52
C SER A 65 -24.37 -26.80 16.99
N VAL A 66 -24.44 -26.12 15.86
CA VAL A 66 -25.68 -25.95 15.11
C VAL A 66 -25.42 -26.27 13.64
N ALA A 67 -26.11 -27.27 13.11
CA ALA A 67 -26.10 -27.62 11.69
C ALA A 67 -27.45 -27.21 11.08
N GLY A 68 -27.50 -26.07 10.38
CA GLY A 68 -28.74 -25.54 9.81
C GLY A 68 -28.89 -24.05 10.04
N VAL A 69 -30.09 -23.61 10.43
CA VAL A 69 -30.43 -22.19 10.59
C VAL A 69 -30.47 -21.83 12.08
N ASN A 70 -29.63 -20.90 12.52
CA ASN A 70 -29.59 -20.35 13.86
C ASN A 70 -30.11 -18.90 13.86
N ILE A 71 -31.23 -18.64 14.50
CA ILE A 71 -31.83 -17.30 14.62
C ILE A 71 -31.71 -16.83 16.06
N THR A 72 -30.90 -15.79 16.30
CA THR A 72 -30.60 -15.27 17.64
C THR A 72 -30.98 -13.79 17.76
N PHE A 73 -31.90 -13.46 18.67
CA PHE A 73 -32.44 -12.10 18.79
C PHE A 73 -31.55 -11.11 19.55
N TRP A 74 -30.66 -11.58 20.42
CA TRP A 74 -29.75 -10.75 21.22
C TRP A 74 -28.34 -11.33 21.28
N LYS A 75 -27.35 -10.46 21.54
CA LYS A 75 -25.95 -10.84 21.72
C LYS A 75 -25.80 -12.02 22.69
N GLY A 76 -25.20 -13.11 22.21
CA GLY A 76 -24.95 -14.31 23.01
C GLY A 76 -23.93 -14.08 24.13
N LYS A 77 -23.89 -15.03 25.06
CA LYS A 77 -22.90 -15.14 26.14
C LYS A 77 -22.13 -16.45 25.96
N TYR A 78 -20.85 -16.47 26.33
CA TYR A 78 -20.03 -17.69 26.38
C TYR A 78 -20.10 -18.54 25.09
N PHE A 79 -19.93 -17.91 23.93
CA PHE A 79 -20.07 -18.53 22.59
C PHE A 79 -18.73 -19.02 22.00
N LYS A 80 -17.64 -19.01 22.78
CA LYS A 80 -16.27 -19.31 22.32
C LYS A 80 -16.06 -20.72 21.75
N ASN A 81 -17.02 -21.64 21.94
CA ASN A 81 -16.97 -23.00 21.38
C ASN A 81 -18.16 -23.30 20.45
N GLN A 82 -18.89 -22.26 20.02
CA GLN A 82 -20.10 -22.42 19.20
C GLN A 82 -19.74 -22.52 17.72
N ASN A 83 -19.91 -23.71 17.15
CA ASN A 83 -19.74 -23.97 15.74
C ASN A 83 -21.09 -23.97 15.02
N VAL A 84 -21.30 -23.03 14.11
CA VAL A 84 -22.50 -23.00 13.26
C VAL A 84 -22.12 -23.33 11.83
N ALA A 85 -22.66 -24.44 11.32
CA ALA A 85 -22.56 -24.83 9.92
C ALA A 85 -23.93 -24.61 9.25
N GLY A 86 -24.06 -23.54 8.48
CA GLY A 86 -25.32 -23.16 7.84
C GLY A 86 -25.57 -21.66 7.89
N ILE A 87 -26.72 -21.23 8.38
CA ILE A 87 -27.17 -19.83 8.35
C ILE A 87 -27.30 -19.29 9.77
N SER A 88 -26.56 -18.26 10.12
CA SER A 88 -26.67 -17.51 11.38
C SER A 88 -27.35 -16.16 11.13
N LEU A 89 -28.55 -15.96 11.65
CA LEU A 89 -29.32 -14.72 11.53
C LEU A 89 -29.51 -14.09 12.91
N GLY A 90 -29.41 -12.77 13.02
CA GLY A 90 -29.72 -12.10 14.28
C GLY A 90 -29.57 -10.59 14.26
N THR A 91 -29.85 -9.96 15.39
CA THR A 91 -29.46 -8.55 15.60
C THR A 91 -27.94 -8.45 15.70
N PHE A 92 -27.36 -9.29 16.56
CA PHE A 92 -25.92 -9.47 16.74
C PHE A 92 -25.61 -10.95 16.91
N PRO A 93 -25.63 -11.77 15.84
CA PRO A 93 -25.22 -13.16 15.94
C PRO A 93 -23.77 -13.22 16.45
N THR A 94 -23.57 -14.02 17.48
CA THR A 94 -22.27 -14.27 18.10
C THR A 94 -21.97 -15.76 18.02
N VAL A 95 -20.86 -16.12 17.41
CA VAL A 95 -20.45 -17.50 17.13
C VAL A 95 -18.95 -17.62 17.34
N ALA A 96 -18.43 -18.83 17.57
CA ALA A 96 -16.98 -19.02 17.52
C ALA A 96 -16.55 -19.13 16.07
N THR A 97 -17.00 -20.20 15.42
CA THR A 97 -16.78 -20.43 14.00
C THR A 97 -18.13 -20.53 13.29
N ASN A 98 -18.30 -19.76 12.21
CA ASN A 98 -19.42 -19.86 11.30
C ASN A 98 -18.93 -20.32 9.93
N THR A 99 -19.53 -21.39 9.41
CA THR A 99 -19.32 -21.88 8.06
C THR A 99 -20.63 -21.83 7.30
N GLY A 100 -20.81 -20.82 6.45
CA GLY A 100 -21.99 -20.64 5.63
C GLY A 100 -22.38 -19.17 5.50
N ILE A 101 -23.60 -18.82 5.91
CA ILE A 101 -24.14 -17.46 5.80
C ILE A 101 -24.28 -16.86 7.19
N MET A 102 -23.79 -15.65 7.39
CA MET A 102 -24.02 -14.88 8.62
C MET A 102 -24.63 -13.52 8.27
N PHE A 103 -25.75 -13.19 8.91
CA PHE A 103 -26.47 -11.95 8.67
C PHE A 103 -26.84 -11.30 10.00
N GLY A 104 -26.19 -10.18 10.30
CA GLY A 104 -26.38 -9.38 11.50
C GLY A 104 -27.02 -8.03 11.20
N LEU A 105 -28.26 -7.80 11.67
CA LEU A 105 -29.00 -6.54 11.49
C LEU A 105 -28.39 -5.34 12.22
N GLY A 106 -27.58 -5.58 13.25
CA GLY A 106 -26.72 -4.60 13.92
C GLY A 106 -25.22 -4.87 13.70
N GLY A 107 -24.88 -5.99 13.08
CA GLY A 107 -23.51 -6.50 12.94
C GLY A 107 -23.37 -7.92 13.48
N PHE A 108 -22.18 -8.52 13.42
CA PHE A 108 -21.92 -9.84 13.98
C PHE A 108 -20.54 -9.89 14.64
N VAL A 109 -20.33 -10.90 15.48
CA VAL A 109 -19.03 -11.19 16.09
C VAL A 109 -18.72 -12.68 15.98
N ALA A 110 -17.60 -13.02 15.36
CA ALA A 110 -16.99 -14.34 15.40
C ALA A 110 -15.77 -14.32 16.33
N SER A 111 -15.68 -15.21 17.32
CA SER A 111 -14.48 -15.28 18.17
C SER A 111 -13.34 -16.12 17.58
N GLU A 112 -13.59 -16.80 16.45
CA GLU A 112 -12.56 -17.54 15.73
C GLU A 112 -12.66 -17.24 14.23
N ASN A 113 -13.57 -17.87 13.50
CA ASN A 113 -13.58 -17.77 12.03
C ASN A 113 -14.97 -17.49 11.47
N ALA A 114 -15.02 -16.60 10.47
CA ALA A 114 -16.22 -16.32 9.69
C ALA A 114 -16.00 -16.73 8.23
N LEU A 115 -16.50 -17.90 7.85
CA LEU A 115 -16.31 -18.52 6.54
C LEU A 115 -17.62 -18.49 5.74
N GLY A 116 -17.56 -17.97 4.51
CA GLY A 116 -18.66 -17.94 3.56
C GLY A 116 -19.18 -16.53 3.27
N PHE A 117 -20.48 -16.30 3.41
CA PHE A 117 -21.11 -15.00 3.15
C PHE A 117 -21.46 -14.32 4.46
N ASN A 118 -20.77 -13.23 4.80
CA ASN A 118 -20.92 -12.51 6.04
C ASN A 118 -21.42 -11.09 5.76
N TYR A 119 -22.58 -10.76 6.30
CA TYR A 119 -23.19 -9.44 6.20
C TYR A 119 -23.47 -8.88 7.59
N GLY A 120 -22.91 -7.71 7.91
CA GLY A 120 -23.16 -7.00 9.15
C GLY A 120 -23.46 -5.54 8.87
N THR A 121 -24.67 -5.07 9.14
CA THR A 121 -25.09 -3.70 8.81
C THR A 121 -24.15 -2.65 9.41
N ALA A 122 -23.89 -2.68 10.72
CA ALA A 122 -22.97 -1.77 11.36
C ALA A 122 -21.54 -2.29 11.24
N ALA A 123 -21.26 -3.49 11.75
CA ALA A 123 -19.92 -4.05 11.76
C ALA A 123 -19.90 -5.57 11.51
N ALA A 124 -18.86 -6.02 10.83
CA ALA A 124 -18.52 -7.42 10.63
C ALA A 124 -17.18 -7.68 11.34
N VAL A 125 -17.19 -8.39 12.47
CA VAL A 125 -16.01 -8.54 13.34
C VAL A 125 -15.64 -10.00 13.54
N SER A 126 -14.35 -10.33 13.40
CA SER A 126 -13.78 -11.65 13.72
C SER A 126 -12.48 -11.51 14.54
N GLU A 127 -12.35 -12.27 15.63
CA GLU A 127 -11.08 -12.42 16.38
C GLU A 127 -10.08 -13.38 15.68
N GLY A 128 -10.47 -13.99 14.56
CA GLY A 128 -9.57 -14.72 13.67
C GLY A 128 -9.86 -14.40 12.21
N ASP A 129 -9.91 -15.41 11.34
CA ASP A 129 -9.96 -15.18 9.90
C ASP A 129 -11.40 -14.90 9.40
N MET A 130 -11.53 -14.05 8.39
CA MET A 130 -12.76 -13.91 7.61
C MET A 130 -12.49 -14.28 6.16
N THR A 131 -13.11 -15.36 5.69
CA THR A 131 -12.89 -15.87 4.33
C THR A 131 -14.21 -15.95 3.57
N GLY A 132 -14.25 -15.37 2.36
CA GLY A 132 -15.40 -15.40 1.47
C GLY A 132 -15.86 -13.99 1.08
N VAL A 133 -17.13 -13.67 1.29
CA VAL A 133 -17.71 -12.36 0.98
C VAL A 133 -18.10 -11.68 2.29
N ASN A 134 -17.38 -10.63 2.66
CA ASN A 134 -17.55 -9.89 3.90
C ASN A 134 -18.05 -8.47 3.60
N LEU A 135 -19.30 -8.19 3.93
CA LEU A 135 -19.96 -6.92 3.61
C LEU A 135 -20.42 -6.22 4.89
N SER A 136 -19.95 -4.99 5.09
CA SER A 136 -20.42 -4.13 6.18
C SER A 136 -20.53 -2.67 5.79
N LEU A 137 -21.56 -1.97 6.30
CA LEU A 137 -21.77 -0.56 5.95
C LEU A 137 -20.85 0.38 6.73
N LEU A 138 -20.36 0.00 7.90
CA LEU A 138 -19.35 0.81 8.61
C LEU A 138 -17.99 0.11 8.56
N ALA A 139 -17.85 -1.09 9.12
CA ALA A 139 -16.52 -1.68 9.24
C ALA A 139 -16.48 -3.20 9.10
N THR A 140 -15.48 -3.67 8.37
CA THR A 140 -15.07 -5.07 8.34
C THR A 140 -13.72 -5.17 9.06
N VAL A 141 -13.69 -5.92 10.17
CA VAL A 141 -12.52 -6.01 11.06
C VAL A 141 -12.20 -7.47 11.36
N ALA A 142 -10.96 -7.86 11.09
CA ALA A 142 -10.44 -9.17 11.49
C ALA A 142 -9.13 -9.03 12.28
N GLU A 143 -9.01 -9.73 13.41
CA GLU A 143 -7.71 -9.93 14.04
C GLU A 143 -6.86 -10.96 13.28
N GLY A 144 -7.47 -11.86 12.52
CA GLY A 144 -6.80 -12.70 11.54
C GLY A 144 -6.70 -12.07 10.16
N LYS A 145 -6.71 -12.92 9.14
CA LYS A 145 -6.66 -12.56 7.72
C LYS A 145 -8.05 -12.27 7.17
N LEU A 146 -8.13 -11.32 6.26
CA LEU A 146 -9.29 -11.11 5.39
C LEU A 146 -9.00 -11.71 4.02
N THR A 147 -9.80 -12.67 3.57
CA THR A 147 -9.60 -13.33 2.26
C THR A 147 -10.90 -13.34 1.46
N GLY A 148 -10.87 -12.87 0.22
CA GLY A 148 -12.01 -12.87 -0.70
C GLY A 148 -12.47 -11.46 -1.09
N ILE A 149 -13.77 -11.17 -0.95
CA ILE A 149 -14.35 -9.85 -1.23
C ILE A 149 -14.67 -9.17 0.10
N ASN A 150 -14.00 -8.07 0.41
CA ASN A 150 -14.14 -7.36 1.67
C ASN A 150 -14.62 -5.93 1.41
N PHE A 151 -15.74 -5.55 2.02
CA PHE A 151 -16.31 -4.22 1.91
C PHE A 151 -16.58 -3.67 3.31
N GLY A 152 -15.97 -2.54 3.63
CA GLY A 152 -16.26 -1.74 4.82
C GLY A 152 -16.55 -0.31 4.42
N GLY A 153 -17.78 0.16 4.64
CA GLY A 153 -18.21 1.49 4.15
C GLY A 153 -17.45 2.67 4.78
N LEU A 154 -16.92 2.54 5.99
CA LEU A 154 -15.90 3.44 6.56
C LEU A 154 -14.51 2.82 6.49
N GLY A 155 -14.34 1.54 6.79
CA GLY A 155 -13.02 0.93 6.69
C GLY A 155 -12.98 -0.58 6.74
N THR A 156 -11.90 -1.10 6.18
CA THR A 156 -11.56 -2.53 6.22
C THR A 156 -10.22 -2.66 6.92
N VAL A 157 -10.19 -3.41 8.01
CA VAL A 157 -9.02 -3.52 8.91
C VAL A 157 -8.68 -4.99 9.17
N SER A 158 -7.40 -5.35 9.03
CA SER A 158 -6.86 -6.66 9.40
C SER A 158 -5.59 -6.53 10.25
N GLN A 159 -5.42 -7.35 11.28
CA GLN A 159 -4.14 -7.42 12.01
C GLN A 159 -3.13 -8.39 11.37
N HIS A 160 -3.47 -9.01 10.24
CA HIS A 160 -2.57 -9.88 9.48
C HIS A 160 -2.58 -9.51 8.00
N GLY A 161 -3.20 -10.31 7.14
CA GLY A 161 -3.14 -10.13 5.70
C GLY A 161 -4.51 -9.84 5.12
N ILE A 162 -4.55 -9.05 4.06
CA ILE A 162 -5.74 -8.82 3.25
C ILE A 162 -5.48 -9.38 1.85
N THR A 163 -6.28 -10.34 1.40
CA THR A 163 -6.16 -10.96 0.08
C THR A 163 -7.48 -10.92 -0.67
N GLY A 164 -7.49 -10.40 -1.91
CA GLY A 164 -8.64 -10.44 -2.81
C GLY A 164 -9.07 -9.06 -3.30
N ILE A 165 -10.37 -8.74 -3.23
CA ILE A 165 -10.94 -7.45 -3.63
C ILE A 165 -11.43 -6.73 -2.38
N ASN A 166 -10.84 -5.57 -2.10
CA ASN A 166 -10.95 -4.93 -0.80
C ASN A 166 -11.31 -3.46 -0.97
N PHE A 167 -12.36 -3.03 -0.28
CA PHE A 167 -12.83 -1.66 -0.29
C PHE A 167 -12.97 -1.14 1.14
N GLY A 168 -12.40 0.04 1.39
CA GLY A 168 -12.56 0.79 2.63
C GLY A 168 -12.92 2.25 2.32
N GLY A 169 -14.12 2.69 2.69
CA GLY A 169 -14.61 4.01 2.24
C GLY A 169 -13.80 5.21 2.74
N LEU A 170 -13.24 5.15 3.95
CA LEU A 170 -12.20 6.08 4.42
C LEU A 170 -10.82 5.46 4.28
N GLY A 171 -10.66 4.20 4.65
CA GLY A 171 -9.35 3.58 4.58
C GLY A 171 -9.36 2.08 4.66
N LEU A 172 -8.28 1.51 4.13
CA LEU A 172 -8.00 0.10 4.19
C LEU A 172 -6.64 -0.07 4.86
N VAL A 173 -6.61 -0.78 5.98
CA VAL A 173 -5.45 -0.86 6.86
C VAL A 173 -5.13 -2.32 7.18
N THR A 174 -3.88 -2.72 7.05
CA THR A 174 -3.42 -4.06 7.45
C THR A 174 -2.06 -4.01 8.15
N GLN A 175 -1.85 -4.88 9.15
CA GLN A 175 -0.54 -5.05 9.82
C GLN A 175 0.41 -6.03 9.10
N GLY A 176 -0.02 -6.64 8.00
CA GLY A 176 0.78 -7.58 7.21
C GLY A 176 0.65 -7.31 5.73
N GLU A 177 0.59 -8.36 4.90
CA GLU A 177 0.60 -8.19 3.44
C GLU A 177 -0.78 -7.89 2.87
N MET A 178 -0.81 -7.09 1.81
CA MET A 178 -2.01 -6.74 1.07
C MET A 178 -1.87 -7.22 -0.37
N THR A 179 -2.72 -8.14 -0.81
CA THR A 179 -2.64 -8.76 -2.14
C THR A 179 -3.99 -8.67 -2.88
N GLY A 180 -3.97 -8.17 -4.11
CA GLY A 180 -5.14 -8.12 -4.99
C GLY A 180 -5.53 -6.70 -5.41
N ILE A 181 -6.81 -6.34 -5.29
CA ILE A 181 -7.34 -5.00 -5.62
C ILE A 181 -7.74 -4.32 -4.31
N ASN A 182 -7.07 -3.22 -3.98
CA ASN A 182 -7.21 -2.54 -2.70
C ASN A 182 -7.56 -1.07 -2.94
N ILE A 183 -8.76 -0.67 -2.51
CA ILE A 183 -9.29 0.68 -2.72
C ILE A 183 -9.63 1.28 -1.37
N GLY A 184 -8.85 2.29 -0.96
CA GLY A 184 -9.08 3.10 0.23
C GLY A 184 -9.45 4.53 -0.16
N GLY A 185 -10.59 5.03 0.32
CA GLY A 185 -11.08 6.35 -0.10
C GLY A 185 -10.17 7.51 0.28
N LEU A 186 -9.55 7.50 1.47
CA LEU A 186 -8.48 8.42 1.86
C LEU A 186 -7.11 7.74 1.78
N GLY A 187 -7.00 6.47 2.15
CA GLY A 187 -5.71 5.79 2.03
C GLY A 187 -5.76 4.28 2.15
N THR A 188 -4.75 3.66 1.56
CA THR A 188 -4.42 2.25 1.70
C THR A 188 -3.09 2.16 2.46
N VAL A 189 -3.09 1.46 3.58
CA VAL A 189 -1.93 1.37 4.48
C VAL A 189 -1.64 -0.08 4.81
N SER A 190 -0.38 -0.48 4.65
CA SER A 190 0.12 -1.83 4.89
C SER A 190 1.40 -1.78 5.71
N GLU A 191 1.45 -2.48 6.84
CA GLU A 191 2.73 -2.70 7.55
C GLU A 191 3.58 -3.83 6.92
N GLY A 192 3.04 -4.56 5.95
CA GLY A 192 3.78 -5.49 5.09
C GLY A 192 3.84 -5.02 3.63
N ARG A 193 4.09 -5.96 2.71
CA ARG A 193 4.14 -5.69 1.26
C ARG A 193 2.76 -5.47 0.66
N MET A 194 2.68 -4.64 -0.37
CA MET A 194 1.48 -4.50 -1.22
C MET A 194 1.72 -5.12 -2.60
N LEU A 195 0.86 -6.03 -3.04
CA LEU A 195 0.92 -6.70 -4.34
C LEU A 195 -0.39 -6.55 -5.09
N GLY A 196 -0.37 -5.95 -6.29
CA GLY A 196 -1.52 -5.82 -7.17
C GLY A 196 -1.90 -4.37 -7.48
N LEU A 197 -3.20 -4.04 -7.40
CA LEU A 197 -3.72 -2.69 -7.64
C LEU A 197 -4.01 -2.02 -6.30
N ASN A 198 -3.28 -0.96 -5.99
CA ASN A 198 -3.41 -0.23 -4.73
C ASN A 198 -3.80 1.22 -5.01
N PHE A 199 -4.98 1.63 -4.54
CA PHE A 199 -5.50 2.97 -4.71
C PHE A 199 -5.79 3.60 -3.35
N GLY A 200 -5.14 4.73 -3.05
CA GLY A 200 -5.44 5.57 -1.91
C GLY A 200 -5.78 6.99 -2.36
N GLY A 201 -6.96 7.50 -2.00
CA GLY A 201 -7.39 8.83 -2.48
C GLY A 201 -6.47 9.98 -2.06
N LEU A 202 -5.78 9.87 -0.92
CA LEU A 202 -4.68 10.75 -0.51
C LEU A 202 -3.34 10.02 -0.60
N ALA A 203 -3.25 8.80 -0.06
CA ALA A 203 -1.97 8.08 -0.07
C ALA A 203 -2.10 6.57 -0.12
N ALA A 204 -1.16 5.93 -0.82
CA ALA A 204 -0.89 4.51 -0.71
C ALA A 204 0.46 4.34 0.00
N VAL A 205 0.46 3.66 1.15
CA VAL A 205 1.62 3.59 2.05
C VAL A 205 1.91 2.13 2.42
N SER A 206 3.17 1.72 2.26
CA SER A 206 3.67 0.39 2.58
C SER A 206 4.96 0.47 3.40
N GLU A 207 5.01 -0.23 4.52
CA GLU A 207 6.26 -0.46 5.28
C GLU A 207 7.12 -1.58 4.64
N GLY A 208 6.55 -2.40 3.75
CA GLY A 208 7.28 -3.28 2.86
C GLY A 208 7.48 -2.66 1.47
N GLY A 209 7.74 -3.49 0.45
CA GLY A 209 7.71 -3.09 -0.95
C GLY A 209 6.30 -3.07 -1.56
N MET A 210 6.11 -2.30 -2.64
CA MET A 210 4.89 -2.30 -3.44
C MET A 210 5.16 -2.79 -4.85
N THR A 211 4.43 -3.82 -5.29
CA THR A 211 4.55 -4.39 -6.63
C THR A 211 3.20 -4.36 -7.35
N GLY A 212 3.15 -3.77 -8.55
CA GLY A 212 1.96 -3.70 -9.38
C GLY A 212 1.64 -2.27 -9.80
N MET A 213 0.39 -1.83 -9.61
CA MET A 213 -0.04 -0.46 -9.90
C MET A 213 -0.40 0.25 -8.59
N ASN A 214 0.32 1.31 -8.28
CA ASN A 214 0.17 2.07 -7.05
C ASN A 214 -0.22 3.51 -7.38
N ILE A 215 -1.37 3.93 -6.86
CA ILE A 215 -1.97 5.24 -7.12
C ILE A 215 -2.27 5.92 -5.79
N GLY A 216 -1.70 7.11 -5.59
CA GLY A 216 -1.94 7.95 -4.42
C GLY A 216 -2.22 9.40 -4.83
N GLY A 217 -3.31 10.00 -4.35
CA GLY A 217 -3.68 11.38 -4.74
C GLY A 217 -2.69 12.46 -4.31
N LEU A 218 -1.91 12.22 -3.26
CA LEU A 218 -0.78 13.04 -2.80
C LEU A 218 0.51 12.24 -2.76
N ALA A 219 0.47 10.98 -2.32
CA ALA A 219 1.72 10.22 -2.25
C ALA A 219 1.55 8.72 -2.48
N VAL A 220 2.56 8.14 -3.13
CA VAL A 220 2.86 6.71 -3.05
C VAL A 220 4.16 6.57 -2.27
N VAL A 221 4.12 5.90 -1.13
CA VAL A 221 5.26 5.79 -0.21
C VAL A 221 5.51 4.33 0.14
N SER A 222 6.74 3.88 -0.07
CA SER A 222 7.19 2.53 0.27
C SER A 222 8.51 2.60 1.02
N LYS A 223 8.67 1.87 2.13
CA LYS A 223 9.99 1.70 2.74
C LYS A 223 10.85 0.67 2.02
N GLY A 224 10.25 -0.24 1.25
CA GLY A 224 10.94 -1.16 0.36
C GLY A 224 10.89 -0.71 -1.09
N ASN A 225 11.11 -1.65 -2.02
CA ASN A 225 11.08 -1.37 -3.45
C ASN A 225 9.68 -1.01 -3.97
N LEU A 226 9.61 -0.06 -4.92
CA LEU A 226 8.45 0.20 -5.77
C LEU A 226 8.68 -0.43 -7.15
N LEU A 227 7.88 -1.44 -7.51
CA LEU A 227 7.97 -2.16 -8.79
C LEU A 227 6.66 -2.05 -9.57
N GLY A 228 6.71 -1.51 -10.78
CA GLY A 228 5.57 -1.49 -11.72
C GLY A 228 5.19 -0.08 -12.15
N ILE A 229 3.91 0.29 -11.98
CA ILE A 229 3.37 1.60 -12.35
C ILE A 229 3.06 2.38 -11.09
N ASN A 230 3.75 3.50 -10.88
CA ASN A 230 3.58 4.34 -9.71
C ASN A 230 3.15 5.73 -10.13
N PHE A 231 1.99 6.18 -9.64
CA PHE A 231 1.44 7.49 -9.97
C PHE A 231 1.09 8.26 -8.71
N SER A 232 1.61 9.48 -8.61
CA SER A 232 1.13 10.45 -7.65
C SER A 232 1.29 11.89 -8.13
N PRO A 233 0.26 12.75 -8.02
CA PRO A 233 0.36 14.17 -8.36
C PRO A 233 1.38 14.98 -7.55
N VAL A 234 1.79 14.50 -6.36
CA VAL A 234 2.79 15.20 -5.54
C VAL A 234 4.07 14.38 -5.46
N ALA A 235 4.06 13.21 -4.81
CA ALA A 235 5.31 12.48 -4.59
C ALA A 235 5.21 10.96 -4.77
N VAL A 236 6.23 10.39 -5.39
CA VAL A 236 6.52 8.94 -5.34
C VAL A 236 7.83 8.75 -4.58
N VAL A 237 7.79 8.04 -3.45
CA VAL A 237 8.92 7.91 -2.52
C VAL A 237 9.18 6.44 -2.20
N SER A 238 10.44 6.02 -2.33
CA SER A 238 10.90 4.67 -2.01
C SER A 238 12.13 4.71 -1.09
N GLY A 239 12.08 3.96 0.01
CA GLY A 239 13.24 3.68 0.88
C GLY A 239 14.20 2.64 0.29
N SER A 240 14.03 2.25 -0.98
CA SER A 240 14.97 1.38 -1.69
C SER A 240 14.96 1.77 -3.17
N ASN A 241 14.57 0.86 -4.07
CA ASN A 241 14.56 1.08 -5.51
C ASN A 241 13.18 1.49 -6.01
N ILE A 242 13.15 2.24 -7.12
CA ILE A 242 11.97 2.50 -7.93
C ILE A 242 12.24 1.90 -9.31
N LEU A 243 11.42 0.95 -9.76
CA LEU A 243 11.57 0.25 -11.04
C LEU A 243 10.24 0.23 -11.81
N GLY A 244 10.23 0.78 -13.02
CA GLY A 244 9.10 0.69 -13.96
C GLY A 244 8.69 2.01 -14.59
N LEU A 245 7.39 2.32 -14.58
CA LEU A 245 6.84 3.60 -15.05
C LEU A 245 6.43 4.42 -13.85
N ASN A 246 7.04 5.58 -13.68
CA ASN A 246 6.91 6.38 -12.48
C ASN A 246 6.58 7.83 -12.84
N LEU A 247 5.48 8.33 -12.29
CA LEU A 247 4.98 9.66 -12.53
C LEU A 247 4.69 10.35 -11.19
N GLY A 248 5.66 11.16 -10.75
CA GLY A 248 5.57 12.04 -9.59
C GLY A 248 5.35 13.49 -10.03
N GLY A 249 4.20 14.07 -9.71
CA GLY A 249 3.86 15.41 -10.23
C GLY A 249 4.75 16.53 -9.66
N ILE A 250 5.34 16.36 -8.47
CA ILE A 250 6.39 17.25 -7.95
C ILE A 250 7.72 16.50 -7.84
N ALA A 251 7.74 15.35 -7.16
CA ALA A 251 9.00 14.66 -6.89
C ALA A 251 8.89 13.15 -7.05
N LEU A 252 10.01 12.56 -7.50
CA LEU A 252 10.27 11.14 -7.40
C LEU A 252 11.60 10.99 -6.65
N VAL A 253 11.55 10.27 -5.54
CA VAL A 253 12.68 10.11 -4.63
C VAL A 253 12.90 8.64 -4.31
N ALA A 254 14.12 8.16 -4.50
CA ALA A 254 14.55 6.83 -4.09
C ALA A 254 15.82 6.91 -3.25
N GLU A 255 15.90 6.10 -2.20
CA GLU A 255 17.15 5.97 -1.44
C GLU A 255 18.23 5.23 -2.25
N ASP A 256 17.89 4.26 -3.10
CA ASP A 256 18.87 3.47 -3.85
C ASP A 256 18.96 3.84 -5.34
N ASN A 257 18.01 3.35 -6.14
CA ASN A 257 18.04 3.47 -7.59
C ASN A 257 16.67 3.86 -8.15
N ILE A 258 16.69 4.60 -9.25
CA ILE A 258 15.51 4.89 -10.06
C ILE A 258 15.75 4.28 -11.46
N LEU A 259 14.94 3.31 -11.86
CA LEU A 259 15.08 2.58 -13.12
C LEU A 259 13.79 2.61 -13.94
N GLY A 260 13.89 2.95 -15.22
CA GLY A 260 12.80 2.83 -16.19
C GLY A 260 12.40 4.16 -16.84
N LEU A 261 11.10 4.46 -16.82
CA LEU A 261 10.52 5.67 -17.39
C LEU A 261 10.05 6.57 -16.25
N ASN A 262 10.75 7.69 -16.05
CA ASN A 262 10.58 8.51 -14.85
C ASN A 262 10.23 9.94 -15.23
N PHE A 263 9.13 10.43 -14.66
CA PHE A 263 8.73 11.82 -14.73
C PHE A 263 8.58 12.38 -13.32
N GLY A 264 9.31 13.47 -13.05
CA GLY A 264 9.23 14.23 -11.80
C GLY A 264 9.01 15.70 -12.13
N GLY A 265 7.98 16.36 -11.62
CA GLY A 265 7.76 17.78 -11.96
C GLY A 265 8.95 18.67 -11.60
N ALA A 266 9.29 18.75 -10.32
CA ALA A 266 10.38 19.55 -9.79
C ALA A 266 11.67 18.76 -9.56
N ALA A 267 11.61 17.46 -9.27
CA ALA A 267 12.83 16.70 -9.03
C ALA A 267 12.72 15.19 -9.31
N LEU A 268 13.83 14.63 -9.77
CA LEU A 268 14.16 13.20 -9.73
C LEU A 268 15.43 13.05 -8.88
N VAL A 269 15.32 12.38 -7.73
CA VAL A 269 16.42 12.27 -6.76
C VAL A 269 16.70 10.82 -6.40
N SER A 270 17.95 10.40 -6.57
CA SER A 270 18.47 9.11 -6.12
C SER A 270 19.65 9.35 -5.17
N ASP A 271 19.46 9.06 -3.88
CA ASP A 271 20.48 9.33 -2.86
C ASP A 271 21.62 8.30 -2.87
N GLY A 272 21.38 7.07 -3.32
CA GLY A 272 22.31 5.97 -3.14
C GLY A 272 23.18 5.68 -4.36
N HIS A 273 22.63 5.64 -5.57
CA HIS A 273 23.33 4.94 -6.64
C HIS A 273 23.03 5.48 -8.04
N VAL A 274 21.97 4.99 -8.69
CA VAL A 274 21.82 5.15 -10.15
C VAL A 274 20.44 5.67 -10.51
N ILE A 275 20.40 6.58 -11.48
CA ILE A 275 19.20 6.88 -12.27
C ILE A 275 19.43 6.30 -13.67
N LEU A 276 18.65 5.28 -14.05
CA LEU A 276 18.79 4.56 -15.31
C LEU A 276 17.50 4.62 -16.14
N GLY A 277 17.59 5.06 -17.40
CA GLY A 277 16.51 4.93 -18.38
C GLY A 277 16.15 6.24 -19.08
N LEU A 278 14.86 6.53 -19.20
CA LEU A 278 14.36 7.79 -19.77
C LEU A 278 13.81 8.65 -18.63
N ASN A 279 14.43 9.80 -18.42
CA ASN A 279 14.17 10.66 -17.28
C ASN A 279 13.81 12.06 -17.76
N ALA A 280 12.66 12.56 -17.32
CA ALA A 280 12.19 13.91 -17.65
C ALA A 280 11.74 14.64 -16.40
N THR A 281 12.23 15.86 -16.22
CA THR A 281 11.78 16.76 -15.15
C THR A 281 11.84 18.21 -15.60
N LEU A 282 10.96 19.05 -15.06
CA LEU A 282 11.03 20.51 -15.25
C LEU A 282 12.02 21.17 -14.27
N GLY A 283 12.43 20.45 -13.22
CA GLY A 283 13.43 20.93 -12.28
C GLY A 283 14.74 20.16 -12.41
N GLN A 284 15.15 19.50 -11.34
CA GLN A 284 16.49 18.92 -11.23
C GLN A 284 16.51 17.39 -11.30
N ILE A 285 17.53 16.85 -11.98
CA ILE A 285 17.93 15.45 -11.86
C ILE A 285 19.16 15.42 -10.96
N LYS A 286 19.09 14.70 -9.85
CA LYS A 286 20.20 14.53 -8.92
C LYS A 286 20.41 13.05 -8.63
N ALA A 287 21.59 12.54 -8.94
CA ALA A 287 22.02 11.21 -8.51
C ALA A 287 23.38 11.32 -7.84
N THR A 288 23.62 10.58 -6.76
CA THR A 288 24.92 10.60 -6.09
C THR A 288 26.03 10.04 -6.99
N ASN A 289 25.79 8.92 -7.68
CA ASN A 289 26.82 8.25 -8.48
C ASN A 289 26.56 8.40 -9.99
N THR A 290 25.62 7.65 -10.57
CA THR A 290 25.50 7.58 -12.04
C THR A 290 24.11 7.96 -12.54
N VAL A 291 24.07 8.76 -13.60
CA VAL A 291 22.88 8.95 -14.45
C VAL A 291 23.19 8.32 -15.82
N LEU A 292 22.40 7.32 -16.23
CA LEU A 292 22.60 6.61 -17.50
C LEU A 292 21.31 6.57 -18.34
N GLY A 293 21.41 6.98 -19.60
CA GLY A 293 20.31 6.90 -20.57
C GLY A 293 20.02 8.22 -21.27
N VAL A 294 18.75 8.61 -21.31
CA VAL A 294 18.30 9.88 -21.90
C VAL A 294 17.64 10.72 -20.81
N ASN A 295 18.22 11.88 -20.55
CA ASN A 295 17.88 12.71 -19.41
C ASN A 295 17.55 14.12 -19.87
N PHE A 296 16.39 14.62 -19.47
CA PHE A 296 15.96 15.98 -19.70
C PHE A 296 15.62 16.66 -18.37
N ALA A 297 16.35 17.72 -18.04
CA ALA A 297 16.15 18.53 -16.85
C ALA A 297 15.84 19.98 -17.21
N GLY A 298 14.69 20.49 -16.76
CA GLY A 298 14.30 21.89 -17.00
C GLY A 298 15.14 22.91 -16.21
N TYR A 299 15.88 22.47 -15.19
CA TYR A 299 16.84 23.29 -14.45
C TYR A 299 18.26 22.73 -14.58
N LYS A 300 18.64 21.73 -13.78
CA LYS A 300 20.01 21.21 -13.72
C LYS A 300 20.09 19.69 -13.61
N LEU A 301 21.22 19.14 -14.03
CA LEU A 301 21.60 17.74 -13.83
C LEU A 301 22.90 17.68 -13.02
N GLU A 302 22.87 16.94 -11.91
CA GLU A 302 24.02 16.73 -11.02
C GLU A 302 24.24 15.22 -10.80
N ALA A 303 25.43 14.73 -11.16
CA ALA A 303 25.85 13.34 -10.93
C ALA A 303 27.37 13.18 -11.06
N GLU A 304 28.01 12.25 -10.34
CA GLU A 304 29.44 11.94 -10.55
C GLU A 304 29.71 11.45 -11.98
N HIS A 305 28.84 10.60 -12.52
CA HIS A 305 28.97 10.03 -13.85
C HIS A 305 27.67 10.22 -14.65
N ALA A 306 27.74 10.96 -15.76
CA ALA A 306 26.62 11.11 -16.69
C ALA A 306 26.92 10.42 -18.03
N VAL A 307 26.15 9.38 -18.36
CA VAL A 307 26.37 8.55 -19.55
C VAL A 307 25.13 8.55 -20.45
N GLY A 308 25.32 8.81 -21.74
CA GLY A 308 24.24 8.83 -22.74
C GLY A 308 23.93 10.24 -23.22
N ILE A 309 22.64 10.59 -23.30
CA ILE A 309 22.18 11.91 -23.75
C ILE A 309 21.66 12.67 -22.54
N ASN A 310 22.34 13.75 -22.19
CA ASN A 310 22.02 14.59 -21.05
C ASN A 310 21.70 15.99 -21.56
N ALA A 311 20.48 16.44 -21.32
CA ALA A 311 20.02 17.78 -21.66
C ALA A 311 19.52 18.47 -20.38
N ALA A 312 20.05 19.67 -20.11
CA ALA A 312 19.55 20.54 -19.05
C ALA A 312 19.43 21.98 -19.56
N VAL A 313 18.47 22.76 -19.08
CA VAL A 313 18.35 24.17 -19.53
C VAL A 313 19.51 25.01 -18.97
N TYR A 314 19.80 24.88 -17.67
CA TYR A 314 20.80 25.71 -17.01
C TYR A 314 22.18 25.05 -16.98
N THR A 315 22.34 23.93 -16.26
CA THR A 315 23.67 23.32 -16.12
C THR A 315 23.65 21.80 -16.04
N ILE A 316 24.70 21.20 -16.60
CA ILE A 316 25.10 19.82 -16.35
C ILE A 316 26.41 19.90 -15.58
N SER A 317 26.40 19.44 -14.32
CA SER A 317 27.58 19.37 -13.45
C SER A 317 27.91 17.91 -13.18
N SER A 318 29.08 17.47 -13.60
CA SER A 318 29.49 16.07 -13.45
C SER A 318 31.01 15.90 -13.43
N ASP A 319 31.52 14.88 -12.75
CA ASP A 319 32.94 14.54 -12.85
C ASP A 319 33.26 13.98 -14.23
N ASN A 320 32.46 13.03 -14.70
CA ASN A 320 32.69 12.36 -15.97
C ASN A 320 31.43 12.33 -16.82
N VAL A 321 31.54 12.80 -18.04
CA VAL A 321 30.46 12.73 -19.03
C VAL A 321 30.92 11.87 -20.21
N THR A 322 30.12 10.86 -20.55
CA THR A 322 30.32 10.04 -21.76
C THR A 322 29.07 10.09 -22.62
N GLY A 323 29.16 10.70 -23.81
CA GLY A 323 28.05 10.83 -24.75
C GLY A 323 27.79 12.29 -25.13
N ALA A 324 26.54 12.73 -25.06
CA ALA A 324 26.13 14.09 -25.38
C ALA A 324 25.67 14.85 -24.14
N ALA A 325 26.20 16.04 -23.93
CA ALA A 325 25.77 16.99 -22.90
C ALA A 325 25.34 18.30 -23.55
N VAL A 326 24.09 18.71 -23.34
CA VAL A 326 23.50 19.93 -23.90
C VAL A 326 22.95 20.78 -22.77
N SER A 327 23.57 21.92 -22.47
CA SER A 327 23.07 22.89 -21.48
C SER A 327 23.66 24.28 -21.64
N ALA A 328 23.11 25.31 -21.00
CA ALA A 328 23.73 26.64 -21.07
C ALA A 328 25.15 26.65 -20.49
N TYR A 329 25.38 25.91 -19.40
CA TYR A 329 26.68 25.75 -18.75
C TYR A 329 27.00 24.28 -18.49
N ASN A 330 27.88 23.70 -19.30
CA ASN A 330 28.42 22.36 -19.03
C ASN A 330 29.69 22.50 -18.18
N ASN A 331 29.65 22.02 -16.94
CA ASN A 331 30.81 21.96 -16.05
C ASN A 331 31.22 20.51 -15.80
N ILE A 332 32.33 20.10 -16.42
CA ILE A 332 32.81 18.72 -16.37
C ILE A 332 34.16 18.68 -15.66
N ASP A 333 34.14 18.33 -14.37
CA ASP A 333 35.28 18.55 -13.47
C ASP A 333 36.49 17.63 -13.79
N LYS A 334 36.24 16.45 -14.37
CA LYS A 334 37.30 15.51 -14.80
C LYS A 334 37.30 15.33 -16.32
N ARG A 335 36.49 14.42 -16.85
CA ARG A 335 36.60 13.99 -18.25
C ARG A 335 35.30 14.13 -19.02
N MET A 336 35.37 14.84 -20.13
CA MET A 336 34.34 14.85 -21.17
C MET A 336 34.74 13.93 -22.32
N THR A 337 33.96 12.90 -22.61
CA THR A 337 34.12 12.03 -23.77
C THR A 337 32.88 12.11 -24.68
N GLY A 338 33.00 12.73 -25.85
CA GLY A 338 31.90 12.89 -26.80
C GLY A 338 31.60 14.34 -27.16
N LEU A 339 30.33 14.74 -27.10
CA LEU A 339 29.84 16.05 -27.58
C LEU A 339 29.28 16.90 -26.45
N SER A 340 29.86 18.08 -26.23
CA SER A 340 29.35 19.07 -25.28
C SER A 340 28.87 20.31 -26.04
N ILE A 341 27.60 20.69 -25.88
CA ILE A 341 26.99 21.85 -26.50
C ILE A 341 26.46 22.77 -25.41
N GLY A 342 26.87 24.04 -25.45
CA GLY A 342 26.42 25.03 -24.50
C GLY A 342 26.88 26.45 -24.80
N LEU A 343 26.45 27.43 -24.01
CA LEU A 343 27.05 28.77 -24.11
C LEU A 343 28.48 28.73 -23.59
N PHE A 344 28.68 27.99 -22.50
CA PHE A 344 29.94 27.83 -21.82
C PHE A 344 30.17 26.34 -21.56
N ASN A 345 31.29 25.82 -22.04
CA ASN A 345 31.70 24.43 -21.84
C ASN A 345 33.05 24.40 -21.12
N TYR A 346 33.14 23.66 -20.03
CA TYR A 346 34.37 23.39 -19.31
C TYR A 346 34.58 21.87 -19.19
N ALA A 347 35.79 21.41 -19.51
CA ALA A 347 36.26 20.07 -19.22
C ALA A 347 37.74 20.10 -18.83
N ALA A 348 38.13 19.47 -17.72
CA ALA A 348 39.55 19.34 -17.37
C ALA A 348 40.31 18.48 -18.40
N GLU A 349 39.70 17.37 -18.82
CA GLU A 349 40.13 16.55 -19.95
C GLU A 349 39.01 16.43 -20.98
N LEU A 350 39.28 16.88 -22.20
CA LEU A 350 38.40 16.71 -23.35
C LEU A 350 38.88 15.56 -24.23
N ASN A 351 37.99 14.62 -24.53
CA ASN A 351 38.11 13.61 -25.58
C ASN A 351 36.85 13.66 -26.46
N GLY A 352 36.80 14.66 -27.34
CA GLY A 352 35.68 14.90 -28.23
C GLY A 352 35.61 16.36 -28.66
N VAL A 353 34.38 16.87 -28.76
CA VAL A 353 34.10 18.19 -29.32
C VAL A 353 33.22 19.00 -28.36
N GLN A 354 33.62 20.25 -28.13
CA GLN A 354 32.82 21.27 -27.46
C GLN A 354 32.35 22.30 -28.50
N ILE A 355 31.08 22.69 -28.42
CA ILE A 355 30.48 23.73 -29.26
C ILE A 355 29.82 24.76 -28.34
N GLY A 356 30.24 26.02 -28.46
CA GLY A 356 29.74 27.09 -27.59
C GLY A 356 30.42 28.42 -27.76
N ILE A 357 29.90 29.47 -27.09
CA ILE A 357 30.50 30.80 -27.13
C ILE A 357 31.91 30.76 -26.54
N LEU A 358 32.10 29.99 -25.47
CA LEU A 358 33.39 29.78 -24.82
C LEU A 358 33.58 28.31 -24.46
N ASN A 359 34.70 27.73 -24.90
CA ASN A 359 35.01 26.33 -24.71
C ASN A 359 36.38 26.18 -24.06
N ILE A 360 36.42 25.59 -22.86
CA ILE A 360 37.61 25.39 -22.06
C ILE A 360 37.93 23.88 -22.00
N ALA A 361 39.11 23.52 -22.51
CA ALA A 361 39.65 22.17 -22.49
C ALA A 361 41.03 22.17 -21.81
N GLY A 362 41.11 21.64 -20.58
CA GLY A 362 42.31 21.76 -19.73
C GLY A 362 43.54 21.02 -20.28
N ASN A 363 43.32 19.93 -21.01
CA ASN A 363 44.36 19.10 -21.65
C ASN A 363 44.87 19.65 -22.99
N ASN A 364 44.27 20.72 -23.52
CA ASN A 364 44.75 21.34 -24.76
C ASN A 364 46.04 22.18 -24.56
N PRO A 365 46.84 22.37 -25.64
CA PRO A 365 47.98 23.29 -25.59
C PRO A 365 47.50 24.72 -25.34
N GLY A 366 48.36 25.57 -24.75
CA GLY A 366 47.95 26.88 -24.19
C GLY A 366 47.10 27.76 -25.11
N TRP A 367 47.37 27.78 -26.42
CA TRP A 367 46.60 28.55 -27.41
C TRP A 367 45.20 27.97 -27.70
N ALA A 368 44.99 26.68 -27.46
CA ALA A 368 43.75 25.93 -27.68
C ALA A 368 43.00 25.58 -26.39
N LYS A 369 43.52 25.99 -25.22
CA LYS A 369 42.84 25.78 -23.93
C LYS A 369 41.51 26.51 -23.85
N ILE A 370 41.40 27.67 -24.48
CA ILE A 370 40.21 28.52 -24.47
C ILE A 370 39.94 28.93 -25.91
N LEU A 371 38.88 28.38 -26.52
CA LEU A 371 38.50 28.69 -27.90
C LEU A 371 37.04 29.11 -28.01
N PRO A 372 36.72 30.12 -28.84
CA PRO A 372 35.36 30.44 -29.18
C PRO A 372 34.80 29.45 -30.20
N PHE A 373 33.47 29.30 -30.24
CA PHE A 373 32.68 28.49 -31.17
C PHE A 373 32.90 26.98 -31.09
N ILE A 374 34.13 26.50 -31.30
CA ILE A 374 34.47 25.07 -31.33
C ILE A 374 35.81 24.85 -30.62
N ASN A 375 35.87 23.81 -29.79
CA ASN A 375 37.13 23.26 -29.24
C ASN A 375 37.09 21.74 -29.35
N ALA A 376 38.23 21.11 -29.65
CA ALA A 376 38.31 19.66 -29.84
C ALA A 376 39.65 19.10 -29.37
N HIS A 377 39.62 17.85 -28.90
CA HIS A 377 40.79 17.06 -28.53
C HIS A 377 40.41 15.57 -28.65
N PHE A 378 41.31 14.71 -29.13
CA PHE A 378 41.06 13.28 -29.34
C PHE A 378 42.17 12.42 -28.77
#